data_AF-A0A355WME3-F1
#
_entry.id   AF-A0A355WME3-F1
#
_cell.length_a   1.000
_cell.length_b   1.000
_cell.length_c   1.000
_cell.angle_alpha   90.00
_cell.angle_beta   90.00
_cell.angle_gamma   90.00
#
_symmetry.space_group_name_H-M   'P 1'
#
loop_
_entity.id
_entity.type
_entity.pdbx_description
1 polymer ?
#
loop_
_entity_poly.entity_id
_entity_poly.type
_entity_poly.pdbx_seq_one_letter_code
_entity_poly.pdbx_strand_id
1 'polypeptide(L)'
;AKRLMIKAGVPVVPGYHGENQDDEHLAGAADAIGYPVLIKAVAGGGGKGMRKVMQPAGFAEALESARSEARTAFGNDAVLVEKYVEKPRHIEVQVFGDGTDAVHLFERDCSLQRR
;
A
#
# COMPACT_ATOMS: atom_id res chain seq x y z
N ALA A 1 -9.92 2.53 -1.88
CA ALA A 1 -9.64 3.60 -0.89
C ALA A 1 -8.84 4.77 -1.47
N LYS A 2 -7.59 4.59 -1.93
CA LYS A 2 -6.71 5.70 -2.34
C LYS A 2 -7.26 6.64 -3.42
N ARG A 3 -7.89 6.11 -4.47
CA ARG A 3 -8.54 6.94 -5.50
C ARG A 3 -9.56 7.94 -4.90
N LEU A 4 -10.33 7.51 -3.89
CA LEU A 4 -11.30 8.37 -3.21
C LEU A 4 -10.61 9.44 -2.36
N MET A 5 -9.53 9.08 -1.67
CA MET A 5 -8.74 10.03 -0.86
C MET A 5 -8.13 11.13 -1.72
N ILE A 6 -7.53 10.77 -2.86
CA ILE A 6 -7.01 11.75 -3.84
C ILE A 6 -8.14 12.67 -4.32
N LYS A 7 -9.29 12.10 -4.71
CA LYS A 7 -10.45 12.89 -5.15
C LYS A 7 -10.96 13.85 -4.07
N ALA A 8 -10.83 13.48 -2.80
CA ALA A 8 -11.18 14.30 -1.65
C ALA A 8 -10.08 15.31 -1.25
N GLY A 9 -8.97 15.39 -1.99
CA GLY A 9 -7.85 16.30 -1.69
C GLY A 9 -6.95 15.85 -0.55
N VAL A 10 -7.08 14.59 -0.10
CA VAL A 10 -6.24 14.02 0.96
C VAL A 10 -4.90 13.58 0.36
N PRO A 11 -3.75 14.04 0.89
CA PRO A 11 -2.44 13.58 0.44
C PRO A 11 -2.28 12.08 0.62
N VAL A 12 -1.72 11.41 -0.39
CA VAL A 12 -1.42 9.97 -0.33
C VAL A 12 0.05 9.71 -0.65
N VAL A 13 0.56 8.59 -0.14
CA VAL A 13 1.89 8.11 -0.53
C VAL A 13 1.92 7.91 -2.06
N PRO A 14 2.92 8.48 -2.77
CA PRO A 14 3.10 8.26 -4.20
C PRO A 14 3.16 6.77 -4.52
N GLY A 15 2.46 6.36 -5.57
CA GLY A 15 2.35 4.96 -5.91
C GLY A 15 1.51 4.71 -7.14
N TYR A 16 1.64 3.48 -7.65
CA TYR A 16 0.81 2.92 -8.69
C TYR A 16 -0.33 2.10 -8.07
N HIS A 17 -1.55 2.46 -8.44
CA HIS A 17 -2.80 1.89 -7.93
C HIS A 17 -3.78 1.55 -9.06
N GLY A 18 -3.25 1.39 -10.28
CA GLY A 18 -4.02 1.09 -11.48
C GLY A 18 -4.37 -0.39 -11.61
N GLU A 19 -5.17 -0.69 -12.64
CA GLU A 19 -5.70 -2.03 -12.89
C GLU A 19 -4.79 -2.88 -13.78
N ASN A 20 -3.84 -2.27 -14.49
CA ASN A 20 -2.82 -3.03 -15.23
C ASN A 20 -1.91 -3.74 -14.20
N GLN A 21 -1.85 -5.07 -14.29
CA GLN A 21 -1.06 -5.96 -13.43
C GLN A 21 0.03 -6.69 -14.22
N ASP A 22 0.42 -6.20 -15.39
CA ASP A 22 1.54 -6.76 -16.14
C ASP A 22 2.85 -6.51 -15.39
N ASP A 23 3.72 -7.52 -15.33
CA ASP A 23 4.95 -7.47 -14.51
C ASP A 23 5.88 -6.33 -14.92
N GLU A 24 6.04 -6.13 -16.23
CA GLU A 24 6.84 -5.03 -16.80
C GLU A 24 6.24 -3.67 -16.46
N HIS A 25 4.91 -3.54 -16.46
CA HIS A 25 4.24 -2.30 -16.11
C HIS A 25 4.46 -1.96 -14.64
N LEU A 26 4.34 -2.95 -13.75
CA LEU A 26 4.58 -2.77 -12.33
C LEU A 26 6.06 -2.44 -12.03
N ALA A 27 6.99 -3.05 -12.75
CA ALA A 27 8.42 -2.74 -12.66
C ALA A 27 8.71 -1.31 -13.12
N GLY A 28 8.18 -0.90 -14.28
CA GLY A 28 8.33 0.47 -14.77
C GLY A 28 7.68 1.51 -13.86
N ALA A 29 6.56 1.18 -13.22
CA ALA A 29 5.97 2.01 -12.19
C ALA A 29 6.88 2.15 -10.95
N ALA A 30 7.52 1.06 -10.52
CA ALA A 30 8.50 1.10 -9.44
C ALA A 30 9.71 1.98 -9.77
N ASP A 31 10.22 1.88 -11.00
CA ASP A 31 11.29 2.75 -11.51
C ASP A 31 10.88 4.22 -11.50
N ALA A 32 9.68 4.54 -11.97
CA ALA A 32 9.15 5.90 -12.01
C ALA A 32 8.92 6.50 -10.60
N ILE A 33 8.50 5.69 -9.62
CA ILE A 33 8.37 6.10 -8.21
C ILE A 33 9.76 6.29 -7.57
N GLY A 34 10.74 5.49 -8.01
CA GLY A 34 12.08 5.40 -7.46
C GLY A 34 12.15 4.55 -6.19
N TYR A 35 13.21 3.76 -6.07
CA TYR A 35 13.45 2.88 -4.93
C TYR A 35 13.89 3.64 -3.66
N PRO A 36 13.69 3.09 -2.44
CA PRO A 36 12.96 1.85 -2.16
C PRO A 36 11.44 1.99 -2.36
N VAL A 37 10.82 0.89 -2.80
CA VAL A 37 9.35 0.77 -2.96
C VAL A 37 8.80 -0.34 -2.08
N LEU A 38 7.48 -0.34 -1.91
CA LEU A 38 6.72 -1.33 -1.16
C LEU A 38 5.63 -1.90 -2.07
N ILE A 39 5.71 -3.20 -2.36
CA ILE A 39 4.63 -3.95 -3.01
C ILE A 39 3.63 -4.35 -1.93
N LYS A 40 2.32 -4.17 -2.16
CA LYS A 40 1.26 -4.51 -1.22
C LYS A 40 0.09 -5.18 -1.94
N ALA A 41 -0.48 -6.22 -1.35
CA ALA A 41 -1.72 -6.82 -1.82
C ALA A 41 -2.88 -5.80 -1.80
N VAL A 42 -3.68 -5.73 -2.88
CA VAL A 42 -4.83 -4.82 -2.98
C VAL A 42 -5.92 -5.19 -1.98
N ALA A 43 -6.17 -6.50 -1.80
CA ALA A 43 -7.13 -7.04 -0.85
C ALA A 43 -6.53 -7.29 0.55
N GLY A 44 -5.29 -6.86 0.79
CA GLY A 44 -4.52 -7.23 1.97
C GLY A 44 -4.93 -6.52 3.27
N GLY A 45 -4.61 -7.17 4.39
CA GLY A 45 -4.77 -6.65 5.75
C GLY A 45 -3.86 -7.39 6.74
N GLY A 46 -3.61 -6.78 7.91
CA GLY A 46 -2.82 -7.43 8.98
C GLY A 46 -1.34 -7.66 8.65
N GLY A 47 -0.77 -6.87 7.74
CA GLY A 47 0.67 -6.95 7.40
C GLY A 47 1.05 -8.03 6.39
N LYS A 48 0.10 -8.81 5.89
CA LYS A 48 0.33 -9.88 4.90
C LYS A 48 0.40 -9.35 3.47
N GLY A 49 1.20 -10.00 2.64
CA GLY A 49 1.33 -9.68 1.21
C GLY A 49 2.06 -8.36 0.96
N MET A 50 2.98 -7.97 1.85
CA MET A 50 3.82 -6.79 1.68
C MET A 50 5.28 -7.18 1.45
N ARG A 51 5.94 -6.56 0.47
CA ARG A 51 7.38 -6.76 0.19
C ARG A 51 8.07 -5.42 -0.03
N LYS A 52 9.06 -5.12 0.82
CA LYS A 52 9.97 -3.98 0.61
C LYS A 52 10.99 -4.35 -0.46
N VAL A 53 11.16 -3.52 -1.46
CA VAL A 53 12.14 -3.70 -2.52
C VAL A 53 13.12 -2.54 -2.51
N MET A 54 14.41 -2.84 -2.41
CA MET A 54 15.47 -1.84 -2.29
C MET A 54 16.02 -1.33 -3.62
N GLN A 55 15.93 -2.15 -4.67
CA GLN A 55 16.53 -1.88 -5.98
C GLN A 55 15.83 -2.70 -7.07
N PRO A 56 15.93 -2.30 -8.36
CA PRO A 56 15.23 -2.96 -9.47
C PRO A 56 15.46 -4.48 -9.55
N ALA A 57 16.70 -4.92 -9.33
CA ALA A 57 17.09 -6.33 -9.42
C ALA A 57 16.29 -7.27 -8.50
N GLY A 58 15.72 -6.75 -7.40
CA GLY A 58 14.90 -7.55 -6.46
C GLY A 58 13.40 -7.47 -6.72
N PHE A 59 12.95 -6.76 -7.75
CA PHE A 59 11.53 -6.47 -7.93
C PHE A 59 10.72 -7.70 -8.36
N ALA A 60 11.20 -8.45 -9.35
CA ALA A 60 10.48 -9.60 -9.90
C ALA A 60 10.19 -10.68 -8.83
N GLU A 61 11.22 -11.08 -8.07
CA GLU A 61 11.08 -12.06 -6.97
C GLU A 61 10.12 -11.55 -5.88
N ALA A 62 10.23 -10.27 -5.51
CA ALA A 62 9.34 -9.68 -4.52
C ALA A 62 7.89 -9.61 -5.01
N LEU A 63 7.66 -9.34 -6.30
CA LEU A 63 6.34 -9.31 -6.90
C LEU A 63 5.69 -10.69 -6.85
N GLU A 64 6.39 -11.72 -7.33
CA GLU A 64 5.90 -13.10 -7.29
C GLU A 64 5.56 -13.54 -5.86
N SER A 65 6.46 -13.25 -4.91
CA SER A 65 6.26 -13.58 -3.49
C SER A 65 5.03 -12.87 -2.90
N ALA A 66 4.84 -11.57 -3.20
CA ALA A 66 3.69 -10.80 -2.73
C ALA A 66 2.37 -11.34 -3.32
N ARG A 67 2.36 -11.68 -4.62
CA ARG A 67 1.18 -12.24 -5.30
C ARG A 67 0.79 -13.61 -4.78
N SER A 68 1.77 -14.49 -4.58
CA SER A 68 1.52 -15.83 -4.06
C SER A 68 0.89 -15.78 -2.66
N GLU A 69 1.41 -14.90 -1.79
CA GLU A 69 0.82 -14.68 -0.46
C GLU A 69 -0.57 -14.06 -0.55
N ALA A 70 -0.77 -13.08 -1.44
CA ALA A 70 -2.06 -12.42 -1.65
C ALA A 70 -3.13 -13.41 -2.15
N ARG A 71 -2.80 -14.24 -3.13
CA ARG A 71 -3.67 -15.31 -3.65
C ARG A 71 -4.07 -16.28 -2.53
N THR A 72 -3.11 -16.72 -1.74
CA THR A 72 -3.33 -17.71 -0.67
C THR A 72 -4.14 -17.12 0.49
N ALA A 73 -3.86 -15.88 0.90
CA ALA A 73 -4.50 -15.27 2.06
C ALA A 73 -5.85 -14.62 1.75
N PHE A 74 -6.05 -14.11 0.52
CA PHE A 74 -7.18 -13.26 0.16
C PHE A 74 -7.91 -13.67 -1.12
N GLY A 75 -7.44 -14.71 -1.83
CA GLY A 75 -8.04 -15.15 -3.10
C GLY A 75 -7.86 -14.14 -4.26
N ASN A 76 -7.01 -13.12 -4.09
CA ASN A 76 -6.78 -12.06 -5.05
C ASN A 76 -5.28 -11.72 -5.07
N ASP A 77 -4.66 -11.84 -6.25
CA ASP A 77 -3.23 -11.63 -6.48
C ASP A 77 -2.90 -10.22 -6.98
N ALA A 78 -3.88 -9.32 -7.14
CA ALA A 78 -3.62 -7.95 -7.52
C ALA A 78 -2.81 -7.23 -6.43
N VAL A 79 -1.80 -6.48 -6.87
CA VAL A 79 -0.93 -5.69 -6.01
C VAL A 79 -0.93 -4.22 -6.41
N LEU A 80 -0.45 -3.39 -5.50
CA LEU A 80 -0.10 -2.00 -5.72
C LEU A 80 1.37 -1.77 -5.36
N VAL A 81 1.97 -0.73 -5.92
CA VAL A 81 3.37 -0.35 -5.67
C VAL A 81 3.39 1.06 -5.08
N GLU A 82 4.01 1.24 -3.92
CA GLU A 82 4.09 2.51 -3.22
C GLU A 82 5.53 2.90 -2.93
N LYS A 83 5.81 4.19 -2.80
CA LYS A 83 7.07 4.63 -2.21
C LYS A 83 7.19 4.08 -0.79
N TYR A 84 8.33 3.47 -0.47
CA TYR A 84 8.59 3.04 0.89
C TYR A 84 9.07 4.23 1.74
N VAL A 85 8.40 4.46 2.86
CA VAL A 85 8.79 5.48 3.86
C VAL A 85 9.65 4.80 4.91
N GLU A 86 10.91 5.23 5.07
CA GLU A 86 11.90 4.50 5.89
C GLU A 86 11.78 4.71 7.40
N LYS A 87 11.39 5.91 7.82
CA LYS A 87 11.21 6.24 9.23
C LYS A 87 9.78 6.75 9.46
N PRO A 88 8.75 5.95 9.15
CA PRO A 88 7.37 6.38 9.28
C PRO A 88 6.94 6.38 10.73
N ARG A 89 6.01 7.26 11.09
CA ARG A 89 5.08 7.03 12.20
C ARG A 89 3.77 6.51 11.63
N HIS A 90 3.15 5.55 12.30
CA HIS A 90 1.83 5.07 11.95
C HIS A 90 0.81 5.86 12.76
N ILE A 91 0.21 6.86 12.15
CA ILE A 91 -0.84 7.68 12.77
C ILE A 91 -2.17 7.34 12.12
N GLU A 92 -3.18 7.07 12.94
CA GLU A 92 -4.54 6.78 12.49
C GLU A 92 -5.55 7.68 13.20
N VAL A 93 -6.64 8.05 12.51
CA VAL A 93 -7.67 8.96 13.01
C VAL A 93 -8.98 8.19 13.16
N GLN A 94 -9.59 8.26 14.34
CA GLN A 94 -10.91 7.69 14.56
C GLN A 94 -11.98 8.61 13.99
N VAL A 95 -12.94 8.06 13.25
CA VAL A 95 -14.09 8.80 12.72
C VAL A 95 -15.39 8.12 13.18
N PHE A 96 -16.39 8.93 13.50
CA PHE A 96 -17.80 8.53 13.70
C PHE A 96 -18.69 9.41 12.84
N GLY A 97 -19.72 8.83 12.24
CA GLY A 97 -20.72 9.58 11.48
C GLY A 97 -22.08 8.90 11.53
N ASP A 98 -23.13 9.70 11.42
CA ASP A 98 -24.53 9.26 11.50
C ASP A 98 -25.23 9.25 10.14
N GLY A 99 -24.51 9.60 9.07
CA GLY A 99 -25.02 9.72 7.70
C GLY A 99 -25.30 11.17 7.28
N THR A 100 -25.33 12.11 8.22
CA THR A 100 -25.46 13.55 7.96
C THR A 100 -24.25 14.34 8.42
N ASP A 101 -23.78 14.08 9.64
CA ASP A 101 -22.63 14.71 10.25
C ASP A 101 -21.54 13.67 10.53
N ALA A 102 -20.31 14.16 10.65
CA ALA A 102 -19.16 13.33 11.02
C ALA A 102 -18.24 14.09 11.97
N VAL A 103 -17.69 13.36 12.94
CA VAL A 103 -16.70 13.86 13.90
C VAL A 103 -15.46 12.96 13.85
N HIS A 104 -14.30 13.55 14.14
CA HIS A 104 -13.10 12.79 14.44
C HIS A 104 -12.87 12.75 15.95
N LEU A 105 -12.38 11.62 16.47
CA LEU A 105 -12.00 11.45 17.87
C LEU A 105 -10.48 11.41 18.00
N PHE A 106 -9.85 12.49 17.54
CA PHE A 106 -8.39 12.66 17.53
C PHE A 106 -7.64 11.51 16.82
N GLU A 107 -6.33 11.49 16.99
CA GLU A 107 -5.42 10.51 16.44
C GLU A 107 -4.89 9.51 17.48
N ARG A 108 -4.38 8.39 16.98
CA ARG A 108 -3.59 7.41 17.74
C ARG A 108 -2.24 7.22 17.07
N ASP A 109 -1.19 7.13 17.87
CA ASP A 109 0.13 6.68 17.41
C ASP A 109 0.27 5.18 17.62
N CYS A 110 0.25 4.45 16.50
CA CYS A 110 0.37 2.99 16.42
C CYS A 110 1.74 2.57 15.87
N SER A 111 2.78 3.42 15.99
CA SER A 111 4.11 3.18 15.40
C SER A 111 4.88 2.01 16.02
N LEU A 112 4.55 1.62 17.25
CA LEU A 112 5.16 0.45 17.90
C LEU A 112 4.57 -0.84 17.32
N GLN A 113 5.24 -1.37 16.30
CA GLN A 113 4.82 -2.56 15.56
C GLN A 113 5.92 -3.62 15.57
N ARG A 114 5.53 -4.87 15.81
CA ARG A 114 6.35 -6.06 15.57
C ARG A 114 5.60 -6.93 14.57
N ARG A 115 6.33 -7.51 13.61
CA ARG A 115 5.76 -8.47 12.64
C ARG A 115 5.00 -9.58 13.36
#